data_AF-A0A3D9H358-F1
#
_entry.id   AF-A0A3D9H358-F1
#
_cell.length_a   1.000
_cell.length_b   1.000
_cell.length_c   1.000
_cell.angle_alpha   90.00
_cell.angle_beta   90.00
_cell.angle_gamma   90.00
#
_symmetry.space_group_name_H-M   'P 1'
#
loop_
_entity.id
_entity.type
_entity.pdbx_description
1 polymer ?
#
loop_
_entity_poly.entity_id
_entity_poly.type
_entity_poly.pdbx_seq_one_letter_code
_entity_poly.pdbx_strand_id
1 'polypeptide(L)'
;MNKYIFTLLLTILLVSCKQKNDEKQNIENLTQGPIVHKSLSQDQLTQIKYIQKTFNEVLPVSLEETITNFKRDQNPDNEIRIWLNMAKAYEAFSLKNPEEEKVNLRKEAFMLVFMRSMMSEEEIMKNEKTEYKLLTEKDIKEIFKNYTLVPKPITINK
;
A
#
# COMPACT_ATOMS: atom_id res chain seq x y z
N MET A 1 -26.40 45.72 -48.77
CA MET A 1 -25.81 45.15 -49.99
C MET A 1 -24.60 44.32 -49.55
N ASN A 2 -24.72 42.99 -49.62
CA ASN A 2 -23.71 41.97 -49.96
C ASN A 2 -22.23 42.30 -49.72
N LYS A 3 -21.33 41.45 -49.22
CA LYS A 3 -21.17 40.00 -48.96
C LYS A 3 -19.83 39.96 -48.17
N TYR A 4 -19.51 39.03 -47.27
CA TYR A 4 -18.87 37.73 -47.49
C TYR A 4 -18.58 37.22 -46.06
N ILE A 5 -19.28 36.21 -45.56
CA ILE A 5 -18.82 34.81 -45.56
C ILE A 5 -17.39 34.69 -45.02
N PHE A 6 -17.27 34.50 -43.71
CA PHE A 6 -16.16 33.74 -43.13
C PHE A 6 -16.75 32.54 -42.40
N THR A 7 -17.06 31.53 -43.20
CA THR A 7 -17.15 30.14 -42.76
C THR A 7 -15.79 29.71 -42.22
N LEU A 8 -15.67 29.48 -40.91
CA LEU A 8 -14.66 28.57 -40.39
C LEU A 8 -15.39 27.41 -39.70
N LEU A 9 -15.39 26.28 -40.41
CA LEU A 9 -15.88 24.99 -39.97
C LEU A 9 -15.22 24.55 -38.66
N LEU A 10 -16.05 24.04 -37.75
CA LEU A 10 -16.01 22.67 -37.25
C LEU A 10 -14.62 22.04 -37.11
N THR A 11 -14.16 21.90 -35.86
CA THR A 11 -13.69 20.62 -35.31
C THR A 11 -13.45 20.83 -33.81
N ILE A 12 -14.52 20.75 -33.02
CA ILE A 12 -14.36 20.43 -31.60
C ILE A 12 -13.87 18.99 -31.59
N LEU A 13 -12.56 18.83 -31.41
CA LEU A 13 -11.93 17.56 -31.08
C LEU A 13 -12.62 17.04 -29.82
N LEU A 14 -13.55 16.12 -30.01
CA LEU A 14 -13.93 15.17 -28.97
C LEU A 14 -12.66 14.38 -28.65
N VAL A 15 -11.88 14.88 -27.69
CA VAL A 15 -10.94 14.06 -26.95
C VAL A 15 -11.79 13.08 -26.15
N SER A 16 -12.25 12.05 -26.86
CA SER A 16 -12.75 10.82 -26.27
C SER A 16 -11.54 10.23 -25.56
N CYS A 17 -11.40 10.54 -24.27
CA CYS A 17 -10.62 9.72 -23.38
C CYS A 17 -11.19 8.32 -23.52
N LYS A 18 -10.50 7.46 -24.30
CA LYS A 18 -10.70 6.02 -24.22
C LYS A 18 -10.49 5.67 -22.75
N GLN A 19 -11.57 5.44 -22.01
CA GLN A 19 -11.51 4.71 -20.75
C GLN A 19 -10.78 3.41 -21.09
N LYS A 20 -9.56 3.26 -20.55
CA LYS A 20 -8.89 1.98 -20.55
C LYS A 20 -9.82 1.04 -19.80
N ASN A 21 -10.34 0.03 -20.50
CA ASN A 21 -10.95 -1.10 -19.84
C ASN A 21 -9.84 -1.73 -18.97
N ASP A 22 -9.97 -1.57 -17.66
CA ASP A 22 -9.16 -2.30 -16.69
C ASP A 22 -9.64 -3.74 -16.71
N GLU A 23 -8.97 -4.54 -17.53
CA GLU A 23 -9.17 -5.99 -17.57
C GLU A 23 -8.82 -6.56 -16.18
N LYS A 24 -9.85 -7.05 -15.50
CA LYS A 24 -9.73 -7.58 -14.14
C LYS A 24 -8.94 -8.90 -14.21
N GLN A 25 -7.65 -8.87 -13.90
CA GLN A 25 -6.87 -10.10 -13.78
C GLN A 25 -7.31 -10.89 -12.54
N ASN A 26 -7.48 -12.21 -12.69
CA ASN A 26 -7.66 -13.09 -11.54
C ASN A 26 -6.32 -13.15 -10.77
N ILE A 27 -6.36 -12.84 -9.47
CA ILE A 27 -5.22 -12.87 -8.57
C ILE A 27 -4.57 -14.27 -8.53
N GLU A 28 -5.39 -15.33 -8.67
CA GLU A 28 -4.92 -16.72 -8.67
C GLU A 28 -3.95 -17.04 -9.82
N ASN A 29 -3.97 -16.25 -10.89
CA ASN A 29 -3.09 -16.45 -12.04
C ASN A 29 -1.80 -15.61 -11.97
N LEU A 30 -1.61 -14.83 -10.90
CA LEU A 30 -0.39 -14.04 -10.72
C LEU A 30 0.76 -14.96 -10.29
N THR A 31 1.85 -14.90 -11.04
CA THR A 31 3.09 -15.57 -10.67
C THR A 31 4.02 -14.58 -9.97
N GLN A 32 4.80 -15.07 -9.00
CA GLN A 32 5.75 -14.23 -8.29
C GLN A 32 6.89 -13.83 -9.23
N GLY A 33 7.21 -12.53 -9.27
CA GLY A 33 8.33 -12.02 -10.06
C GLY A 33 9.67 -12.65 -9.65
N PRO A 34 10.71 -12.66 -10.51
CA PRO A 34 11.98 -13.31 -10.22
C PRO A 34 12.74 -12.62 -9.08
N ILE A 35 13.73 -13.31 -8.49
CA ILE A 35 14.70 -12.69 -7.60
C ILE A 35 15.61 -11.81 -8.45
N VAL A 36 15.66 -10.52 -8.15
CA VAL A 36 16.46 -9.54 -8.90
C VAL A 36 17.74 -9.14 -8.16
N HIS A 37 17.77 -9.29 -6.83
CA HIS A 37 18.96 -9.06 -6.01
C HIS A 37 19.56 -10.39 -5.51
N LYS A 38 20.83 -10.65 -5.81
CA LYS A 38 21.53 -11.87 -5.32
C LYS A 38 21.67 -11.87 -3.79
N SER A 39 21.94 -10.71 -3.20
CA SER A 39 22.16 -10.50 -1.76
C SER A 39 21.63 -9.13 -1.34
N LEU A 40 21.38 -8.97 -0.04
CA LEU A 40 21.05 -7.70 0.62
C LEU A 40 22.20 -7.32 1.57
N SER A 41 22.37 -6.04 1.86
CA SER A 41 23.37 -5.55 2.81
C SER A 41 23.03 -5.97 4.24
N GLN A 42 24.02 -5.94 5.14
CA GLN A 42 23.80 -6.28 6.55
C GLN A 42 22.80 -5.32 7.23
N ASP A 43 22.81 -4.04 6.84
CA ASP A 43 21.89 -3.03 7.34
C ASP A 43 20.45 -3.29 6.86
N GLN A 44 20.29 -3.68 5.59
CA GLN A 44 18.99 -4.09 5.06
C GLN A 44 18.47 -5.33 5.80
N LEU A 45 19.31 -6.35 5.99
CA LEU A 45 18.93 -7.57 6.72
C LEU A 45 18.52 -7.28 8.16
N THR A 46 19.17 -6.32 8.82
CA THR A 46 18.82 -5.91 10.19
C THR A 46 17.45 -5.26 10.25
N GLN A 47 17.16 -4.38 9.29
CA GLN A 47 15.85 -3.74 9.15
C GLN A 47 14.74 -4.74 8.82
N ILE A 48 15.01 -5.68 7.91
CA ILE A 48 14.07 -6.74 7.52
C ILE A 48 13.74 -7.67 8.71
N LYS A 49 14.74 -8.01 9.53
CA LYS A 49 14.53 -8.78 10.76
C LYS A 49 13.58 -8.06 11.73
N TYR A 50 13.74 -6.75 11.87
CA TYR A 50 12.83 -5.95 12.69
C TYR A 50 11.42 -5.97 12.09
N ILE A 51 11.27 -5.66 10.79
CA ILE A 51 9.97 -5.70 10.09
C ILE A 51 9.26 -7.05 10.29
N GLN A 52 9.96 -8.16 10.01
CA GLN A 52 9.38 -9.50 10.12
C GLN A 52 8.95 -9.80 11.55
N LYS A 53 9.82 -9.53 12.53
CA LYS A 53 9.51 -9.75 13.95
C LYS A 53 8.27 -8.96 14.38
N THR A 54 8.20 -7.68 13.99
CA THR A 54 7.08 -6.79 14.34
C THR A 54 5.76 -7.30 13.80
N PHE A 55 5.74 -7.83 12.56
CA PHE A 55 4.50 -8.28 11.94
C PHE A 55 4.19 -9.78 12.10
N ASN A 56 5.11 -10.60 12.63
CA ASN A 56 4.99 -12.06 12.62
C ASN A 56 3.68 -12.61 13.21
N GLU A 57 3.09 -11.90 14.17
CA GLU A 57 1.80 -12.31 14.76
C GLU A 57 0.62 -12.14 13.79
N VAL A 58 0.61 -11.07 12.99
CA VAL A 58 -0.51 -10.67 12.13
C VAL A 58 -0.28 -11.03 10.66
N LEU A 59 0.99 -11.22 10.27
CA LEU A 59 1.46 -11.65 8.96
C LEU A 59 2.55 -12.73 9.18
N PRO A 60 2.16 -13.99 9.41
CA PRO A 60 3.08 -15.07 9.77
C PRO A 60 3.85 -15.58 8.55
N VAL A 61 4.80 -14.78 8.09
CA VAL A 61 5.75 -15.12 7.01
C VAL A 61 7.11 -15.33 7.64
N SER A 62 7.83 -16.38 7.20
CA SER A 62 9.16 -16.68 7.75
C SER A 62 10.16 -15.56 7.45
N LEU A 63 11.23 -15.45 8.25
CA LEU A 63 12.31 -14.49 7.97
C LEU A 63 12.97 -14.75 6.62
N GLU A 64 13.17 -16.02 6.25
CA GLU A 64 13.79 -16.41 4.98
C GLU A 64 12.92 -16.01 3.78
N GLU A 65 11.61 -16.22 3.88
CA GLU A 65 10.65 -15.81 2.85
C GLU A 65 10.54 -14.29 2.78
N THR A 66 10.54 -13.59 3.92
CA THR A 66 10.53 -12.12 3.97
C THR A 66 11.77 -11.55 3.28
N ILE A 67 12.96 -12.08 3.58
CA ILE A 67 14.22 -11.71 2.89
C ILE A 67 14.10 -12.00 1.39
N THR A 68 13.54 -13.16 1.02
CA THR A 68 13.36 -13.53 -0.39
C THR A 68 12.43 -12.56 -1.11
N ASN A 69 11.35 -12.11 -0.47
CA ASN A 69 10.43 -11.12 -1.03
C ASN A 69 11.13 -9.79 -1.27
N PHE A 70 11.91 -9.27 -0.31
CA PHE A 70 12.70 -8.05 -0.51
C PHE A 70 13.76 -8.17 -1.61
N LYS A 71 14.27 -9.38 -1.88
CA LYS A 71 15.20 -9.60 -3.01
C LYS A 71 14.53 -9.56 -4.38
N ARG A 72 13.19 -9.61 -4.44
CA ARG A 72 12.40 -9.48 -5.68
C ARG A 72 12.00 -8.04 -5.99
N ASP A 73 12.02 -7.17 -4.97
CA ASP A 73 11.73 -5.76 -5.15
C ASP A 73 12.77 -5.09 -6.04
N GLN A 74 12.31 -4.23 -6.96
CA GLN A 74 13.21 -3.50 -7.86
C GLN A 74 14.07 -2.46 -7.12
N ASN A 75 13.59 -2.00 -5.95
CA ASN A 75 14.31 -1.08 -5.10
C ASN A 75 14.11 -1.46 -3.63
N PRO A 76 14.90 -2.40 -3.09
CA PRO A 76 14.77 -2.89 -1.73
C PRO A 76 14.89 -1.77 -0.69
N ASP A 77 15.73 -0.75 -0.91
CA ASP A 77 15.86 0.36 0.05
C ASP A 77 14.57 1.17 0.17
N ASN A 78 13.89 1.42 -0.97
CA ASN A 78 12.59 2.08 -0.94
C ASN A 78 11.54 1.24 -0.22
N GLU A 79 11.47 -0.06 -0.52
CA GLU A 79 10.48 -0.94 0.09
C GLU A 79 10.74 -1.10 1.59
N ILE A 80 11.99 -1.35 1.99
CA ILE A 80 12.40 -1.41 3.39
C ILE A 80 11.98 -0.14 4.13
N ARG A 81 12.19 1.05 3.55
CA ARG A 81 11.76 2.32 4.15
C ARG A 81 10.25 2.40 4.36
N ILE A 82 9.44 1.93 3.41
CA ILE A 82 7.98 1.91 3.52
C ILE A 82 7.54 0.94 4.62
N TRP A 83 8.01 -0.30 4.55
CA TRP A 83 7.70 -1.35 5.52
C TRP A 83 8.16 -1.03 6.94
N LEU A 84 9.29 -0.33 7.12
CA LEU A 84 9.72 0.19 8.42
C LEU A 84 8.78 1.26 8.96
N ASN A 85 8.26 2.13 8.11
CA ASN A 85 7.31 3.14 8.54
C ASN A 85 6.00 2.49 9.00
N MET A 86 5.54 1.49 8.24
CA MET A 86 4.42 0.65 8.63
C MET A 86 4.68 -0.04 9.97
N ALA A 87 5.85 -0.68 10.14
CA ALA A 87 6.20 -1.42 11.35
C ALA A 87 6.17 -0.52 12.58
N LYS A 88 6.72 0.69 12.50
CA LYS A 88 6.69 1.67 13.59
C LYS A 88 5.28 2.12 13.94
N ALA A 89 4.44 2.39 12.93
CA ALA A 89 3.05 2.81 13.14
C ALA A 89 2.22 1.71 13.81
N TYR A 90 2.37 0.47 13.34
CA TYR A 90 1.72 -0.71 13.90
C TYR A 90 2.23 -1.02 15.31
N GLU A 91 3.55 -1.00 15.54
CA GLU A 91 4.16 -1.31 16.84
C GLU A 91 3.69 -0.33 17.93
N ALA A 92 3.56 0.96 17.61
CA ALA A 92 3.03 1.95 18.54
C ALA A 92 1.60 1.62 19.00
N PHE A 93 0.77 1.08 18.10
CA PHE A 93 -0.59 0.64 18.42
C PHE A 93 -0.62 -0.70 19.16
N SER A 94 0.22 -1.66 18.75
CA SER A 94 0.25 -3.01 19.34
C SER A 94 0.75 -3.00 20.78
N LEU A 95 1.74 -2.15 21.12
CA LEU A 95 2.24 -2.01 22.48
C LEU A 95 1.19 -1.46 23.48
N LYS A 96 0.20 -0.72 22.99
CA LYS A 96 -0.94 -0.24 23.80
C LYS A 96 -2.06 -1.26 23.93
N ASN A 97 -2.04 -2.30 23.10
CA ASN A 97 -3.03 -3.37 23.07
C ASN A 97 -2.31 -4.72 23.12
N PRO A 98 -1.51 -5.01 24.16
CA PRO A 98 -0.65 -6.20 24.21
C PRO A 98 -1.41 -7.49 24.50
N GLU A 99 -2.67 -7.40 24.92
CA GLU A 99 -3.43 -8.55 25.42
C GLU A 99 -3.69 -9.60 24.31
N GLU A 100 -3.61 -10.87 24.66
CA GLU A 100 -3.63 -11.99 23.69
C GLU A 100 -4.99 -12.06 22.96
N GLU A 101 -6.08 -11.73 23.62
CA GLU A 101 -7.42 -11.68 23.03
C GLU A 101 -7.59 -10.58 21.97
N LYS A 102 -6.67 -9.60 21.93
CA LYS A 102 -6.72 -8.47 20.98
C LYS A 102 -5.97 -8.72 19.66
N VAL A 103 -5.52 -9.94 19.37
CA VAL A 103 -4.88 -10.27 18.07
C VAL A 103 -5.71 -9.81 16.87
N ASN A 104 -7.04 -10.00 16.90
CA ASN A 104 -7.90 -9.58 15.79
C ASN A 104 -7.97 -8.05 15.62
N LEU A 105 -7.95 -7.30 16.73
CA LEU A 105 -7.85 -5.83 16.70
C LEU A 105 -6.51 -5.40 16.08
N ARG A 106 -5.41 -6.07 16.44
CA ARG A 106 -4.09 -5.82 15.84
C ARG A 106 -4.04 -6.20 14.36
N LYS A 107 -4.74 -7.24 13.92
CA LYS A 107 -4.88 -7.58 12.49
C LYS A 107 -5.58 -6.46 11.71
N GLU A 108 -6.65 -5.88 12.25
CA GLU A 108 -7.29 -4.71 11.63
C GLU A 108 -6.34 -3.50 11.58
N ALA A 109 -5.57 -3.26 12.65
CA ALA A 109 -4.57 -2.19 12.66
C ALA A 109 -3.48 -2.39 11.60
N PHE A 110 -2.99 -3.63 11.43
CA PHE A 110 -2.06 -3.97 10.35
C PHE A 110 -2.66 -3.67 8.97
N MET A 111 -3.91 -4.08 8.74
CA MET A 111 -4.60 -3.80 7.47
C MET A 111 -4.77 -2.30 7.22
N LEU A 112 -5.14 -1.53 8.24
CA LEU A 112 -5.25 -0.08 8.14
C LEU A 112 -3.91 0.57 7.76
N VAL A 113 -2.81 0.18 8.42
CA VAL A 113 -1.46 0.67 8.11
C VAL A 113 -1.05 0.29 6.69
N PHE A 114 -1.33 -0.95 6.27
CA PHE A 114 -1.05 -1.41 4.91
C PHE A 114 -1.80 -0.57 3.88
N MET A 115 -3.09 -0.32 4.09
CA MET A 115 -3.87 0.58 3.22
C MET A 115 -3.31 1.99 3.19
N ARG A 116 -2.92 2.53 4.35
CA ARG A 116 -2.34 3.89 4.48
C ARG A 116 -1.01 4.06 3.75
N SER A 117 -0.30 2.97 3.46
CA SER A 117 0.89 3.00 2.63
C SER A 117 0.60 3.29 1.15
N MET A 118 -0.61 2.96 0.69
CA MET A 118 -1.02 3.08 -0.72
C MET A 118 -2.06 4.19 -0.96
N MET A 119 -2.80 4.60 0.07
CA MET A 119 -3.95 5.51 -0.02
C MET A 119 -3.85 6.64 1.01
N SER A 120 -4.43 7.78 0.70
CA SER A 120 -4.61 8.89 1.65
C SER A 120 -5.61 8.55 2.76
N GLU A 121 -5.59 9.31 3.84
CA GLU A 121 -6.53 9.14 4.96
C GLU A 121 -7.95 9.39 4.47
N GLU A 122 -8.16 10.40 3.64
CA GLU A 122 -9.46 10.74 3.06
C GLU A 122 -10.00 9.61 2.16
N GLU A 123 -9.16 8.96 1.36
CA GLU A 123 -9.55 7.82 0.52
C GLU A 123 -9.94 6.61 1.36
N ILE A 124 -9.17 6.31 2.42
CA ILE A 124 -9.46 5.18 3.31
C ILE A 124 -10.78 5.41 4.04
N MET A 125 -11.00 6.60 4.58
CA MET A 125 -12.22 6.93 5.34
C MET A 125 -13.48 6.97 4.47
N LYS A 126 -13.34 7.18 3.15
CA LYS A 126 -14.45 7.13 2.19
C LYS A 126 -14.67 5.75 1.58
N ASN A 127 -13.79 4.79 1.85
CA ASN A 127 -13.88 3.47 1.24
C ASN A 127 -14.98 2.65 1.93
N GLU A 128 -16.17 2.62 1.33
CA GLU A 128 -17.34 1.88 1.81
C GLU A 128 -17.08 0.36 1.97
N LYS A 129 -16.04 -0.18 1.33
CA LYS A 129 -15.65 -1.60 1.49
C LYS A 129 -14.80 -1.85 2.74
N THR A 130 -14.40 -0.80 3.44
CA THR A 130 -13.49 -0.89 4.58
C THR A 130 -14.30 -0.74 5.85
N GLU A 131 -14.87 -1.86 6.31
CA GLU A 131 -15.55 -1.94 7.60
C GLU A 131 -14.55 -2.42 8.66
N TYR A 132 -14.10 -1.50 9.51
CA TYR A 132 -13.38 -1.86 10.73
C TYR A 132 -14.40 -2.30 11.78
N LYS A 133 -14.30 -3.56 12.24
CA LYS A 133 -15.25 -4.13 13.20
C LYS A 133 -14.80 -3.90 14.63
N LEU A 134 -13.50 -3.74 14.85
CA LEU A 134 -12.88 -3.68 16.17
C LEU A 134 -12.21 -2.33 16.42
N LEU A 135 -11.61 -1.69 15.41
CA LEU A 135 -11.01 -0.36 15.57
C LEU A 135 -12.07 0.71 15.79
N THR A 136 -11.84 1.57 16.78
CA THR A 136 -12.60 2.79 16.98
C THR A 136 -12.05 3.92 16.10
N GLU A 137 -12.82 4.99 15.91
CA GLU A 137 -12.34 6.20 15.22
C GLU A 137 -11.08 6.79 15.87
N LYS A 138 -10.98 6.68 17.20
CA LYS A 138 -9.79 7.11 17.95
C LYS A 138 -8.58 6.25 17.58
N ASP A 139 -8.74 4.94 17.47
CA ASP A 139 -7.67 4.02 17.07
C ASP A 139 -7.18 4.34 15.66
N ILE A 140 -8.11 4.57 14.72
CA ILE A 140 -7.80 4.91 13.33
C ILE A 140 -6.97 6.20 13.26
N LYS A 141 -7.44 7.26 13.93
CA LYS A 141 -6.72 8.55 14.00
C LYS A 141 -5.34 8.42 14.62
N GLU A 142 -5.20 7.58 15.65
CA GLU A 142 -3.92 7.32 16.27
C GLU A 142 -2.95 6.61 15.31
N ILE A 143 -3.43 5.58 14.62
CA ILE A 143 -2.64 4.83 13.64
C ILE A 143 -2.19 5.74 12.49
N PHE A 144 -3.08 6.56 11.95
CA PHE A 144 -2.75 7.54 10.90
C PHE A 144 -1.67 8.53 11.34
N LYS A 145 -1.77 9.06 12.57
CA LYS A 145 -0.77 9.99 13.11
C LYS A 145 0.64 9.36 13.17
N ASN A 146 0.74 8.06 13.38
CA ASN A 146 2.02 7.37 13.51
C ASN A 146 2.62 6.92 12.15
N TYR A 147 1.84 6.94 11.06
CA TYR A 147 2.36 6.70 9.71
C TYR A 147 2.74 8.03 9.04
N THR A 148 4.01 8.20 8.70
CA THR A 148 4.58 9.52 8.35
C THR A 148 4.94 9.69 6.88
N LEU A 149 4.80 8.64 6.06
CA LEU A 149 5.06 8.75 4.63
C LEU A 149 3.82 9.22 3.86
N VAL A 150 4.07 9.94 2.76
CA VAL A 150 3.06 10.19 1.74
C VAL A 150 2.70 8.85 1.09
N PRO A 151 1.41 8.54 0.91
CA PRO A 151 1.00 7.27 0.29
C PRO A 151 1.52 7.20 -1.14
N LYS A 152 1.93 6.00 -1.57
CA LYS A 152 2.44 5.76 -2.91
C LYS A 152 1.65 4.62 -3.56
N PRO A 153 0.66 4.92 -4.43
CA PRO A 153 -0.13 3.90 -5.11
C PRO A 153 0.76 2.95 -5.92
N ILE A 154 0.38 1.67 -5.97
CA ILE A 154 1.04 0.68 -6.81
C ILE A 154 0.69 0.98 -8.28
N THR A 155 1.70 1.24 -9.09
CA THR A 155 1.55 1.43 -10.54
C THR A 155 1.83 0.12 -11.28
N ILE A 156 0.84 -0.42 -12.00
CA ILE A 156 1.02 -1.57 -12.88
C ILE A 156 1.44 -1.04 -14.27
N ASN A 157 2.70 -1.25 -14.65
CA ASN A 157 3.14 -1.02 -16.02
C ASN A 157 2.68 -2.21 -16.88
N LYS A 158 1.82 -1.94 -17.87
CA LYS A 158 1.39 -2.93 -18.87
C LYS A 158 2.45 -3.13 -19.94
#